data_AF-A0A5D3B0Y8-F1
#
_entry.id   AF-A0A5D3B0Y8-F1
#
_cell.length_a   1.000
_cell.length_b   1.000
_cell.length_c   1.000
_cell.angle_alpha   90.00
_cell.angle_beta   90.00
_cell.angle_gamma   90.00
#
_symmetry.space_group_name_H-M   'P 1'
#
loop_
_entity.id
_entity.type
_entity.pdbx_description
1 polymer ?
#
loop_
_entity_poly.entity_id
_entity_poly.type
_entity_poly.pdbx_seq_one_letter_code
_entity_poly.pdbx_strand_id
1 'polypeptide(L)'
;MDDTKPYELDEVDKSPDAAVYMAETSETIEAVSADGESMEARVLHSVNHRKLNARQIQLTSIAGSIGAALFVAIGSGLTSGPLCLLIAFIFWSSVVYSVAQCQQEIVSLFPYDGSFIRLAGRMVDPALGVAVGWNHFFAQTSYVIFEATIINTLVEYWGYDQSPAILISVSLVLFLAINIYRADLFGEAEFWLAMGKVLLAIGLLFYTFVTMVGGNPIHDKFGFRYWKDPGPWAGDSGISRFESFVNAVIVAGFCTGGPEYISMIAGEAKNPRKTIPRAFKTIMARLVIFFVGGSLAVGILVPSNDETLTGGSDTYAGGSP
;
A
#
# COMPACT_ATOMS: atom_id res chain seq x y z
N MET A 1 34.44 -0.65 -27.81
CA MET A 1 35.90 -0.88 -27.83
C MET A 1 36.46 0.03 -26.76
N ASP A 2 36.24 -0.29 -25.49
CA ASP A 2 36.86 -1.36 -24.68
C ASP A 2 38.20 -0.86 -24.12
N ASP A 3 38.15 -0.41 -22.87
CA ASP A 3 39.29 -0.01 -22.04
C ASP A 3 38.98 -0.41 -20.59
N THR A 4 38.95 -1.72 -20.35
CA THR A 4 39.03 -2.28 -18.99
C THR A 4 40.50 -2.41 -18.60
N LYS A 5 41.02 -1.45 -17.83
CA LYS A 5 42.21 -1.68 -16.99
C LYS A 5 41.75 -2.03 -15.57
N PRO A 6 42.30 -3.09 -14.95
CA PRO A 6 42.04 -3.40 -13.55
C PRO A 6 42.73 -2.35 -12.64
N TYR A 7 42.04 -1.93 -11.59
CA TYR A 7 42.62 -1.13 -10.50
C TYR A 7 43.67 -1.97 -9.75
N GLU A 8 44.93 -1.53 -9.74
CA GLU A 8 45.95 -2.03 -8.80
C GLU A 8 45.67 -1.43 -7.42
N LEU A 9 45.64 -2.28 -6.39
CA LEU A 9 45.60 -1.86 -5.00
C LEU A 9 47.02 -1.48 -4.58
N ASP A 10 47.25 -0.21 -4.27
CA ASP A 10 48.51 0.28 -3.72
C ASP A 10 48.87 -0.45 -2.42
N GLU A 11 50.17 -0.66 -2.21
CA GLU A 11 50.74 -1.35 -1.05
C GLU A 11 50.25 -0.75 0.28
N VAL A 12 49.82 -1.64 1.18
CA VAL A 12 49.36 -1.33 2.54
C VAL A 12 50.46 -0.60 3.32
N ASP A 13 50.14 0.60 3.83
CA ASP A 13 50.98 1.41 4.70
C ASP A 13 51.40 0.61 5.96
N LYS A 14 52.71 0.35 6.09
CA LYS A 14 53.33 -0.40 7.21
C LYS A 14 53.74 0.51 8.37
N SER A 15 53.01 1.60 8.58
CA SER A 15 53.15 2.45 9.76
C SER A 15 52.92 1.64 11.07
N PRO A 16 53.72 1.85 12.13
CA PRO A 16 53.55 1.17 13.40
C PRO A 16 52.16 1.40 14.02
N ASP A 17 51.50 2.52 13.73
CA ASP A 17 50.15 2.81 14.20
C ASP A 17 49.10 1.91 13.53
N ALA A 18 49.28 1.59 12.23
CA ALA A 18 48.38 0.69 11.50
C ALA A 18 48.44 -0.76 12.01
N ALA A 19 49.59 -1.19 12.55
CA ALA A 19 49.74 -2.51 13.16
C ALA A 19 49.01 -2.61 14.51
N VAL A 20 48.93 -1.52 15.28
CA VAL A 20 48.19 -1.46 16.54
C VAL A 20 46.68 -1.47 16.31
N TYR A 21 46.19 -0.70 15.32
CA TYR A 21 44.78 -0.76 14.91
C TYR A 21 44.39 -2.15 14.38
N MET A 22 45.25 -2.80 13.58
CA MET A 22 44.99 -4.14 13.06
C MET A 22 44.98 -5.21 14.17
N ALA A 23 45.83 -5.10 15.19
CA ALA A 23 45.85 -6.01 16.33
C ALA A 23 44.61 -5.86 17.22
N GLU A 24 44.20 -4.62 17.51
CA GLU A 24 43.02 -4.32 18.33
C GLU A 24 41.71 -4.72 17.60
N THR A 25 41.69 -4.59 16.27
CA THR A 25 40.60 -5.09 15.40
C THR A 25 40.61 -6.63 15.32
N SER A 26 41.78 -7.27 15.31
CA SER A 26 41.92 -8.73 15.30
C SER A 26 41.46 -9.35 16.61
N GLU A 27 41.79 -8.75 17.76
CA GLU A 27 41.33 -9.21 19.08
C GLU A 27 39.82 -9.00 19.27
N THR A 28 39.24 -7.93 18.73
CA THR A 28 37.77 -7.75 18.72
C THR A 28 37.06 -8.71 17.75
N ILE A 29 37.70 -9.11 16.65
CA ILE A 29 37.17 -10.12 15.72
C ILE A 29 37.25 -11.52 16.33
N GLU A 30 38.34 -11.86 17.03
CA GLU A 30 38.47 -13.17 17.71
C GLU A 30 37.52 -13.29 18.91
N ALA A 31 37.29 -12.22 19.67
CA ALA A 31 36.33 -12.24 20.79
C ALA A 31 34.86 -12.41 20.34
N VAL A 32 34.52 -12.03 19.11
CA VAL A 32 33.17 -12.23 18.53
C VAL A 32 33.02 -13.61 17.86
N SER A 33 34.13 -14.35 17.67
CA SER A 33 34.13 -15.65 16.99
C SER A 33 33.76 -16.84 17.88
N ALA A 34 33.58 -16.64 19.20
CA ALA A 34 33.29 -17.71 20.14
C ALA A 34 31.82 -18.16 20.19
N ASP A 35 30.88 -17.41 19.60
CA ASP A 35 29.47 -17.78 19.52
C ASP A 35 28.99 -17.95 18.06
N GLY A 36 29.13 -19.18 17.56
CA GLY A 36 28.36 -19.84 16.51
C GLY A 36 27.66 -19.00 15.41
N GLU A 37 28.22 -19.14 14.20
CA GLU A 37 27.82 -18.63 12.87
C GLU A 37 28.37 -17.25 12.49
N SER A 38 29.38 -17.25 11.62
CA SER A 38 29.89 -16.05 10.96
C SER A 38 28.74 -15.31 10.26
N MET A 39 28.75 -13.98 10.32
CA MET A 39 27.79 -13.12 9.61
C MET A 39 27.68 -13.52 8.12
N GLU A 40 28.79 -13.96 7.52
CA GLU A 40 28.84 -14.49 6.15
C GLU A 40 28.01 -15.76 5.97
N ALA A 41 28.00 -16.71 6.91
CA ALA A 41 27.18 -17.91 6.84
C ALA A 41 25.68 -17.59 6.96
N ARG A 42 25.30 -16.64 7.81
CA ARG A 42 23.92 -16.13 7.92
C ARG A 42 23.48 -15.38 6.67
N VAL A 43 24.37 -14.60 6.06
CA VAL A 43 24.14 -13.94 4.77
C VAL A 43 24.01 -14.98 3.65
N LEU A 44 24.88 -16.00 3.57
CA LEU A 44 24.78 -17.08 2.58
C LEU A 44 23.49 -17.90 2.75
N HIS A 45 23.09 -18.19 3.99
CA HIS A 45 21.88 -18.93 4.29
C HIS A 45 20.62 -18.14 3.91
N SER A 46 20.55 -16.83 4.18
CA SER A 46 19.43 -15.98 3.76
C SER A 46 19.38 -15.79 2.23
N VAL A 47 20.53 -15.65 1.56
CA VAL A 47 20.63 -15.51 0.11
C VAL A 47 20.17 -16.78 -0.63
N ASN A 48 20.49 -17.98 -0.11
CA ASN A 48 20.10 -19.26 -0.72
C ASN A 48 18.59 -19.59 -0.60
N HIS A 49 17.84 -18.89 0.25
CA HIS A 49 16.40 -19.10 0.43
C HIS A 49 15.51 -18.10 -0.35
N ARG A 50 16.09 -17.22 -1.16
CA ARG A 50 15.36 -16.26 -2.03
C ARG A 50 14.64 -16.97 -3.17
N LYS A 51 13.39 -17.36 -2.92
CA LYS A 51 12.60 -18.22 -3.83
C LYS A 51 11.65 -17.43 -4.73
N LEU A 52 11.29 -16.19 -4.40
CA LEU A 52 10.24 -15.48 -5.12
C LEU A 52 10.68 -15.00 -6.51
N ASN A 53 9.87 -15.33 -7.51
CA ASN A 53 10.05 -14.87 -8.88
C ASN A 53 9.57 -13.41 -9.01
N ALA A 54 10.27 -12.59 -9.79
CA ALA A 54 9.97 -11.16 -9.95
C ALA A 54 8.52 -10.88 -10.40
N ARG A 55 7.91 -11.80 -11.16
CA ARG A 55 6.50 -11.72 -11.57
C ARG A 55 5.52 -11.93 -10.41
N GLN A 56 5.82 -12.86 -9.50
CA GLN A 56 4.99 -13.12 -8.31
C GLN A 56 5.08 -11.96 -7.32
N ILE A 57 6.28 -11.40 -7.15
CA ILE A 57 6.54 -10.19 -6.36
C ILE A 57 5.70 -9.02 -6.87
N GLN A 58 5.76 -8.74 -8.18
CA GLN A 58 5.00 -7.64 -8.78
C GLN A 58 3.49 -7.86 -8.63
N LEU A 59 2.99 -9.07 -8.91
CA LEU A 59 1.56 -9.31 -8.86
C LEU A 59 1.01 -9.22 -7.42
N THR A 60 1.72 -9.80 -6.45
CA THR A 60 1.36 -9.72 -5.02
C THR A 60 1.42 -8.29 -4.50
N SER A 61 2.39 -7.50 -4.97
CA SER A 61 2.51 -6.09 -4.56
C SER A 61 1.40 -5.21 -5.16
N ILE A 62 0.93 -5.52 -6.37
CA ILE A 62 -0.23 -4.83 -6.98
C ILE A 62 -1.51 -5.21 -6.25
N ALA A 63 -1.64 -6.50 -5.96
CA ALA A 63 -2.73 -7.09 -5.22
C ALA A 63 -2.92 -6.50 -3.82
N GLY A 64 -1.83 -6.37 -3.06
CA GLY A 64 -1.85 -5.84 -1.69
C GLY A 64 -2.01 -4.32 -1.61
N SER A 65 -1.77 -3.59 -2.70
CA SER A 65 -1.85 -2.12 -2.71
C SER A 65 -3.20 -1.56 -3.17
N ILE A 66 -4.07 -2.39 -3.77
CA ILE A 66 -5.47 -2.03 -4.09
C ILE A 66 -6.37 -2.69 -3.05
N GLY A 67 -6.77 -1.92 -2.03
CA GLY A 67 -7.63 -2.38 -0.93
C GLY A 67 -9.12 -2.28 -1.22
N ALA A 68 -9.94 -3.01 -0.44
CA ALA A 68 -11.40 -2.84 -0.47
C ALA A 68 -11.82 -1.42 -0.04
N ALA A 69 -10.97 -0.75 0.74
CA ALA A 69 -11.09 0.67 1.10
C ALA A 69 -11.36 1.58 -0.10
N LEU A 70 -10.74 1.31 -1.27
CA LEU A 70 -10.99 2.10 -2.47
C LEU A 70 -12.45 2.04 -2.93
N PHE A 71 -13.10 0.88 -2.84
CA PHE A 71 -14.46 0.71 -3.34
C PHE A 71 -15.50 1.18 -2.32
N VAL A 72 -15.21 0.98 -1.04
CA VAL A 72 -16.17 1.22 0.04
C VAL A 72 -16.00 2.62 0.61
N ALA A 73 -14.79 2.99 1.05
CA ALA A 73 -14.57 4.25 1.76
C ALA A 73 -14.58 5.48 0.83
N ILE A 74 -14.38 5.32 -0.48
CA ILE A 74 -14.34 6.45 -1.40
C ILE A 74 -15.65 7.24 -1.46
N GLY A 75 -16.79 6.58 -1.20
CA GLY A 75 -18.11 7.23 -1.15
C GLY A 75 -18.16 8.33 -0.08
N SER A 76 -17.58 8.06 1.10
CA SER A 76 -17.48 9.05 2.17
C SER A 76 -16.66 10.27 1.76
N GLY A 77 -15.60 10.08 0.95
CA GLY A 77 -14.81 11.19 0.40
C GLY A 77 -15.54 11.97 -0.69
N LEU A 78 -16.43 11.32 -1.45
CA LEU A 78 -17.20 11.98 -2.51
C LEU A 78 -18.17 13.05 -1.97
N THR A 79 -18.60 12.94 -0.70
CA THR A 79 -19.41 13.99 -0.03
C THR A 79 -18.74 15.36 -0.05
N SER A 80 -17.40 15.40 -0.17
CA SER A 80 -16.60 16.62 -0.30
C SER A 80 -16.68 17.29 -1.69
N GLY A 81 -17.32 16.64 -2.66
CA GLY A 81 -17.46 17.07 -4.04
C GLY A 81 -16.49 16.34 -4.99
N PRO A 82 -16.88 16.11 -6.25
CA PRO A 82 -16.14 15.25 -7.18
C PRO A 82 -14.78 15.82 -7.61
N LEU A 83 -14.67 17.15 -7.79
CA LEU A 83 -13.37 17.79 -8.10
C LEU A 83 -12.49 17.85 -6.85
N CYS A 84 -13.07 18.13 -5.69
CA CYS A 84 -12.36 18.14 -4.41
C CYS A 84 -11.70 16.78 -4.14
N LEU A 85 -12.48 15.69 -4.32
CA LEU A 85 -12.01 14.32 -4.23
C LEU A 85 -10.85 14.04 -5.19
N LEU A 86 -11.00 14.40 -6.46
CA LEU A 86 -9.93 14.19 -7.45
C LEU A 86 -8.64 14.91 -7.06
N ILE A 87 -8.73 16.17 -6.64
CA ILE A 87 -7.57 16.97 -6.21
C ILE A 87 -6.93 16.36 -4.96
N ALA A 88 -7.74 15.88 -4.01
CA ALA A 88 -7.23 15.21 -2.81
C ALA A 88 -6.47 13.92 -3.14
N PHE A 89 -6.99 13.10 -4.06
CA PHE A 89 -6.30 11.89 -4.52
C PHE A 89 -5.01 12.20 -5.29
N ILE A 90 -4.99 13.25 -6.12
CA ILE A 90 -3.77 13.69 -6.82
C ILE A 90 -2.73 14.19 -5.81
N PHE A 91 -3.15 15.04 -4.86
CA PHE A 91 -2.30 15.58 -3.81
C PHE A 91 -1.70 14.45 -2.97
N TRP A 92 -2.52 13.53 -2.46
CA TRP A 92 -2.03 12.45 -1.63
C TRP A 92 -1.14 11.46 -2.41
N SER A 93 -1.49 11.15 -3.66
CA SER A 93 -0.66 10.32 -4.54
C SER A 93 0.74 10.91 -4.74
N SER A 94 0.87 12.24 -4.79
CA SER A 94 2.18 12.92 -4.89
C SER A 94 3.04 12.76 -3.64
N VAL A 95 2.40 12.78 -2.46
CA VAL A 95 3.06 12.52 -1.16
C VAL A 95 3.55 11.08 -1.13
N VAL A 96 2.68 10.12 -1.45
CA VAL A 96 3.01 8.69 -1.48
C VAL A 96 4.12 8.40 -2.49
N TYR A 97 4.07 9.03 -3.67
CA TYR A 97 5.12 8.90 -4.68
C TYR A 97 6.48 9.39 -4.16
N SER A 98 6.51 10.52 -3.46
CA SER A 98 7.74 11.08 -2.88
C SER A 98 8.34 10.14 -1.84
N VAL A 99 7.51 9.61 -0.93
CA VAL A 99 7.95 8.62 0.07
C VAL A 99 8.44 7.34 -0.61
N ALA A 100 7.74 6.88 -1.65
CA ALA A 100 8.12 5.69 -2.41
C ALA A 100 9.48 5.85 -3.12
N GLN A 101 9.82 7.04 -3.62
CA GLN A 101 11.15 7.31 -4.19
C GLN A 101 12.25 7.19 -3.13
N CYS A 102 12.07 7.82 -1.96
CA CYS A 102 13.02 7.69 -0.85
C CYS A 102 13.21 6.22 -0.44
N GLN A 103 12.11 5.48 -0.32
CA GLN A 103 12.15 4.08 0.04
C GLN A 103 12.83 3.21 -1.03
N GLN A 104 12.56 3.47 -2.31
CA GLN A 104 13.19 2.76 -3.41
C GLN A 104 14.71 2.86 -3.35
N GLU A 105 15.26 4.05 -3.09
CA GLU A 105 16.71 4.27 -3.00
C GLU A 105 17.32 3.47 -1.86
N ILE A 106 16.76 3.60 -0.65
CA ILE A 106 17.29 2.94 0.56
C ILE A 106 17.20 1.41 0.43
N VAL A 107 16.06 0.88 -0.02
CA VAL A 107 15.84 -0.56 -0.17
C VAL A 107 16.71 -1.15 -1.29
N SER A 108 16.98 -0.38 -2.35
CA SER A 108 17.87 -0.83 -3.42
C SER A 108 19.34 -0.89 -2.97
N LEU A 109 19.75 -0.01 -2.05
CA LEU A 109 21.08 0.00 -1.46
C LEU A 109 21.25 -1.14 -0.43
N PHE A 110 20.26 -1.31 0.45
CA PHE A 110 20.25 -2.25 1.56
C PHE A 110 19.02 -3.18 1.52
N PRO A 111 19.06 -4.26 0.70
CA PRO A 111 17.94 -5.17 0.53
C PRO A 111 17.87 -6.18 1.69
N TYR A 112 17.38 -5.72 2.84
CA TYR A 112 17.09 -6.55 4.01
C TYR A 112 15.64 -7.05 4.01
N ASP A 113 15.37 -8.18 4.67
CA ASP A 113 14.01 -8.67 4.93
C ASP A 113 13.33 -7.82 6.03
N GLY A 114 12.06 -7.45 5.80
CA GLY A 114 11.28 -6.59 6.72
C GLY A 114 11.68 -5.11 6.68
N SER A 115 11.99 -4.60 5.48
CA SER A 115 13.02 -3.56 5.35
C SER A 115 12.66 -2.20 5.93
N PHE A 116 11.46 -1.63 5.79
CA PHE A 116 11.28 -0.22 6.17
C PHE A 116 11.44 0.05 7.69
N ILE A 117 10.99 -0.85 8.58
CA ILE A 117 11.13 -0.69 10.04
C ILE A 117 12.61 -0.81 10.45
N ARG A 118 13.29 -1.85 9.93
CA ARG A 118 14.72 -2.08 10.21
C ARG A 118 15.60 -0.99 9.59
N LEU A 119 15.26 -0.52 8.40
CA LEU A 119 15.94 0.58 7.73
C LEU A 119 15.71 1.89 8.46
N ALA A 120 14.53 2.17 9.01
CA ALA A 120 14.31 3.34 9.86
C ALA A 120 15.22 3.33 11.09
N GLY A 121 15.34 2.17 11.75
CA GLY A 121 16.26 1.99 12.88
C GLY A 121 17.75 2.16 12.52
N ARG A 122 18.14 1.70 11.33
CA ARG A 122 19.54 1.74 10.86
C ARG A 122 19.95 3.09 10.26
N MET A 123 19.05 3.75 9.54
CA MET A 123 19.35 4.98 8.79
C MET A 123 19.14 6.25 9.62
N VAL A 124 18.28 6.20 10.64
CA VAL A 124 17.95 7.38 11.46
C VAL A 124 18.29 7.14 12.91
N ASP A 125 17.51 6.31 13.61
CA ASP A 125 17.71 6.03 15.02
C ASP A 125 16.92 4.77 15.46
N PRO A 126 17.47 3.90 16.33
CA PRO A 126 16.76 2.74 16.84
C PRO A 126 15.40 3.05 17.49
N ALA A 127 15.24 4.17 18.19
CA ALA A 127 13.96 4.59 18.78
C ALA A 127 12.92 4.94 17.71
N LEU A 128 13.35 5.54 16.58
CA LEU A 128 12.45 5.75 15.44
C LEU A 128 12.01 4.41 14.84
N GLY A 129 12.92 3.43 14.75
CA GLY A 129 12.58 2.07 14.32
C GLY A 129 11.47 1.45 15.19
N VAL A 130 11.56 1.61 16.51
CA VAL A 130 10.52 1.14 17.45
C VAL A 130 9.20 1.90 17.24
N ALA A 131 9.24 3.23 17.11
CA ALA A 131 8.05 4.05 16.90
C ALA A 131 7.33 3.70 15.58
N VAL A 132 8.07 3.53 14.50
CA VAL A 132 7.55 3.12 13.19
C VAL A 132 6.94 1.72 13.27
N GLY A 133 7.56 0.79 14.01
CA GLY A 133 7.03 -0.54 14.24
C GLY A 133 5.66 -0.54 14.94
N TRP A 134 5.53 0.23 16.03
CA TRP A 134 4.25 0.38 16.72
C TRP A 134 3.19 1.07 15.87
N ASN A 135 3.56 2.15 15.18
CA ASN A 135 2.65 2.84 14.27
C ASN A 135 2.13 1.90 13.17
N HIS A 136 3.01 1.08 12.59
CA HIS A 136 2.60 0.09 11.60
C HIS A 136 1.71 -1.00 12.18
N PHE A 137 2.00 -1.49 13.39
CA PHE A 137 1.16 -2.48 14.07
C PHE A 137 -0.28 -1.98 14.27
N PHE A 138 -0.45 -0.74 14.75
CA PHE A 138 -1.77 -0.14 14.92
C PHE A 138 -2.48 0.10 13.59
N ALA A 139 -1.76 0.54 12.56
CA ALA A 139 -2.31 0.70 11.22
C ALA A 139 -2.84 -0.64 10.66
N GLN A 140 -2.03 -1.71 10.72
CA GLN A 140 -2.43 -3.03 10.24
C GLN A 140 -3.61 -3.62 11.03
N THR A 141 -3.60 -3.46 12.35
CA THR A 141 -4.72 -3.89 13.20
C THR A 141 -6.01 -3.16 12.82
N SER A 142 -5.92 -1.86 12.54
CA SER A 142 -7.08 -1.05 12.12
C SER A 142 -7.64 -1.51 10.78
N TYR A 143 -6.79 -1.89 9.81
CA TYR A 143 -7.24 -2.45 8.54
C TYR A 143 -8.00 -3.76 8.71
N VAL A 144 -7.54 -4.67 9.58
CA VAL A 144 -8.25 -5.93 9.85
C VAL A 144 -9.64 -5.67 10.44
N ILE A 145 -9.74 -4.73 11.38
CA ILE A 145 -11.03 -4.33 11.98
C ILE A 145 -11.95 -3.68 10.94
N PHE A 146 -11.39 -2.85 10.06
CA PHE A 146 -12.13 -2.21 8.99
C PHE A 146 -12.71 -3.23 8.01
N GLU A 147 -11.93 -4.21 7.56
CA GLU A 147 -12.40 -5.28 6.66
C GLU A 147 -13.53 -6.11 7.31
N ALA A 148 -13.44 -6.39 8.63
CA ALA A 148 -14.52 -7.07 9.35
C ALA A 148 -15.81 -6.22 9.42
N THR A 149 -15.68 -4.91 9.57
CA THR A 149 -16.83 -3.98 9.55
C THR A 149 -17.47 -3.91 8.16
N ILE A 150 -16.67 -3.92 7.09
CA ILE A 150 -17.18 -3.94 5.71
C ILE A 150 -18.03 -5.18 5.46
N ILE A 151 -17.57 -6.36 5.89
CA ILE A 151 -18.33 -7.61 5.70
C ILE A 151 -19.73 -7.47 6.31
N ASN A 152 -19.82 -6.87 7.51
CA ASN A 152 -21.10 -6.60 8.13
C ASN A 152 -21.98 -5.68 7.26
N THR A 153 -21.47 -4.51 6.86
CA THR A 153 -22.29 -3.56 6.10
C THR A 153 -22.69 -4.10 4.72
N LEU A 154 -21.84 -4.91 4.09
CA LEU A 154 -22.17 -5.56 2.83
C LEU A 154 -23.31 -6.56 3.01
N VAL A 155 -23.29 -7.37 4.06
CA VAL A 155 -24.35 -8.36 4.31
C VAL A 155 -25.66 -7.69 4.74
N GLU A 156 -25.57 -6.59 5.49
CA GLU A 156 -26.69 -5.73 5.86
C GLU A 156 -27.39 -5.14 4.62
N TYR A 157 -26.62 -4.72 3.60
CA TYR A 157 -27.16 -4.24 2.31
C TYR A 157 -28.08 -5.28 1.63
N TRP A 158 -27.83 -6.58 1.82
CA TRP A 158 -28.66 -7.67 1.26
C TRP A 158 -29.82 -8.11 2.17
N GLY A 159 -30.10 -7.36 3.24
CA GLY A 159 -31.26 -7.58 4.11
C GLY A 159 -30.99 -8.38 5.38
N TYR A 160 -29.75 -8.39 5.87
CA TYR A 160 -29.43 -8.97 7.18
C TYR A 160 -29.67 -7.96 8.31
N ASP A 161 -30.69 -8.23 9.13
CA ASP A 161 -31.15 -7.35 10.22
C ASP A 161 -30.82 -7.94 11.61
N GLN A 162 -29.60 -8.46 11.80
CA GLN A 162 -29.15 -8.93 13.12
C GLN A 162 -28.01 -8.06 13.64
N SER A 163 -27.66 -8.24 14.92
CA SER A 163 -26.59 -7.47 15.54
C SER A 163 -25.26 -7.59 14.76
N PRO A 164 -24.61 -6.45 14.43
CA PRO A 164 -23.31 -6.44 13.78
C PRO A 164 -22.23 -7.27 14.48
N ALA A 165 -22.34 -7.40 15.80
CA ALA A 165 -21.41 -8.15 16.63
C ALA A 165 -21.28 -9.62 16.19
N ILE A 166 -22.35 -10.22 15.64
CA ILE A 166 -22.35 -11.63 15.21
C ILE A 166 -21.44 -11.80 14.00
N LEU A 167 -21.65 -11.00 12.95
CA LEU A 167 -20.87 -11.10 11.71
C LEU A 167 -19.40 -10.72 11.92
N ILE A 168 -19.15 -9.69 12.75
CA ILE A 168 -17.78 -9.29 13.10
C ILE A 168 -17.07 -10.44 13.85
N SER A 169 -17.73 -11.03 14.86
CA SER A 169 -17.15 -12.14 15.63
C SER A 169 -16.87 -13.36 14.76
N VAL A 170 -17.80 -13.73 13.88
CA VAL A 170 -17.64 -14.85 12.95
C VAL A 170 -16.47 -14.58 11.98
N SER A 171 -16.38 -13.37 11.44
CA SER A 171 -15.30 -12.98 10.51
C SER A 171 -13.93 -13.06 11.17
N LEU A 172 -13.79 -12.57 12.41
CA LEU A 172 -12.54 -12.64 13.17
C LEU A 172 -12.14 -14.08 13.51
N VAL A 173 -13.10 -14.93 13.90
CA VAL A 173 -12.85 -16.36 14.15
C VAL A 173 -12.41 -17.06 12.87
N LEU A 174 -13.02 -16.72 11.74
CA LEU A 174 -12.66 -17.30 10.44
C LEU A 174 -11.26 -16.86 9.99
N PHE A 175 -10.92 -15.58 10.17
CA PHE A 175 -9.55 -15.09 9.95
C PHE A 175 -8.54 -15.83 10.83
N LEU A 176 -8.84 -16.01 12.12
CA LEU A 176 -7.98 -16.75 13.03
C LEU A 176 -7.82 -18.22 12.61
N ALA A 177 -8.92 -18.88 12.25
CA ALA A 177 -8.92 -20.28 11.83
C ALA A 177 -8.06 -20.51 10.57
N ILE A 178 -8.18 -19.63 9.57
CA ILE A 178 -7.37 -19.69 8.34
C ILE A 178 -5.89 -19.47 8.66
N ASN A 179 -5.56 -18.52 9.53
CA ASN A 179 -4.18 -18.26 9.95
C ASN A 179 -3.55 -19.46 10.69
N ILE A 180 -4.33 -20.22 11.47
CA ILE A 180 -3.83 -21.40 12.21
C ILE A 180 -3.68 -22.62 11.31
N TYR A 181 -4.59 -22.84 10.35
CA TYR A 181 -4.66 -24.13 9.63
C TYR A 181 -3.57 -24.27 8.57
N ARG A 182 -3.45 -23.33 7.62
CA ARG A 182 -2.44 -23.34 6.53
C ARG A 182 -2.23 -21.94 5.95
N ALA A 183 -1.16 -21.26 6.36
CA ALA A 183 -0.78 -19.93 5.84
C ALA A 183 -0.49 -19.93 4.32
N ASP A 184 -0.07 -21.08 3.79
CA ASP A 184 0.17 -21.35 2.38
C ASP A 184 -1.13 -21.32 1.55
N LEU A 185 -2.26 -21.79 2.09
CA LEU A 185 -3.57 -21.68 1.43
C LEU A 185 -4.07 -20.22 1.41
N PHE A 186 -3.78 -19.46 2.48
CA PHE A 186 -4.12 -18.04 2.54
C PHE A 186 -3.42 -17.26 1.42
N GLY A 187 -2.13 -17.49 1.19
CA GLY A 187 -1.37 -16.82 0.13
C GLY A 187 -1.92 -17.10 -1.28
N GLU A 188 -2.40 -18.32 -1.55
CA GLU A 188 -3.07 -18.64 -2.82
C GLU A 188 -4.44 -17.97 -2.95
N ALA A 189 -5.24 -17.97 -1.88
CA ALA A 189 -6.54 -17.31 -1.88
C ALA A 189 -6.41 -15.79 -2.08
N GLU A 190 -5.44 -15.17 -1.41
CA GLU A 190 -5.13 -13.73 -1.53
C GLU A 190 -4.75 -13.36 -2.97
N PHE A 191 -3.92 -14.19 -3.62
CA PHE A 191 -3.55 -14.00 -5.02
C PHE A 191 -4.78 -13.95 -5.95
N TRP A 192 -5.71 -14.89 -5.80
CA TRP A 192 -6.92 -14.95 -6.63
C TRP A 192 -7.88 -13.81 -6.33
N LEU A 193 -8.13 -13.53 -5.05
CA LEU A 193 -9.01 -12.43 -4.62
C LEU A 193 -8.48 -11.08 -5.13
N ALA A 194 -7.18 -10.88 -5.09
CA ALA A 194 -6.59 -9.63 -5.52
C ALA A 194 -6.52 -9.47 -7.04
N MET A 195 -6.43 -10.57 -7.81
CA MET A 195 -6.72 -10.52 -9.25
C MET A 195 -8.16 -10.04 -9.51
N GLY A 196 -9.12 -10.51 -8.71
CA GLY A 196 -10.50 -10.03 -8.73
C GLY A 196 -10.59 -8.52 -8.49
N LYS A 197 -9.88 -7.98 -7.49
CA LYS A 197 -9.85 -6.53 -7.21
C LYS A 197 -9.36 -5.70 -8.40
N VAL A 198 -8.31 -6.16 -9.08
CA VAL A 198 -7.80 -5.48 -10.29
C VAL A 198 -8.85 -5.51 -11.41
N LEU A 199 -9.52 -6.64 -11.61
CA LEU A 199 -10.60 -6.75 -12.61
C LEU A 199 -11.78 -5.84 -12.26
N LEU A 200 -12.16 -5.73 -10.98
CA LEU A 200 -13.20 -4.81 -10.52
C LEU A 200 -12.80 -3.34 -10.75
N ALA A 201 -11.56 -2.97 -10.47
CA ALA A 201 -11.08 -1.60 -10.71
C ALA A 201 -11.10 -1.25 -12.20
N ILE A 202 -10.64 -2.16 -13.07
CA ILE A 202 -10.70 -1.99 -14.52
C ILE A 202 -12.18 -1.95 -14.98
N GLY A 203 -13.01 -2.84 -14.45
CA GLY A 203 -14.44 -2.91 -14.73
C GLY A 203 -15.16 -1.61 -14.38
N LEU A 204 -14.87 -1.00 -13.23
CA LEU A 204 -15.42 0.29 -12.80
C LEU A 204 -15.07 1.41 -13.78
N LEU A 205 -13.83 1.48 -14.25
CA LEU A 205 -13.40 2.49 -15.23
C LEU A 205 -14.14 2.34 -16.57
N PHE A 206 -14.24 1.11 -17.09
CA PHE A 206 -14.96 0.84 -18.33
C PHE A 206 -16.47 1.05 -18.19
N TYR A 207 -17.05 0.57 -17.08
CA TYR A 207 -18.46 0.76 -16.75
C TYR A 207 -18.78 2.26 -16.75
N THR A 208 -17.99 3.06 -16.05
CA THR A 208 -18.16 4.52 -16.01
C THR A 208 -18.16 5.13 -17.40
N PHE A 209 -17.18 4.78 -18.23
CA PHE A 209 -17.10 5.30 -19.59
C PHE A 209 -18.32 4.92 -20.44
N VAL A 210 -18.75 3.67 -20.38
CA VAL A 210 -19.91 3.18 -21.14
C VAL A 210 -21.21 3.85 -20.67
N THR A 211 -21.45 3.93 -19.36
CA THR A 211 -22.64 4.59 -18.81
C THR A 211 -22.65 6.08 -19.08
N MET A 212 -21.49 6.75 -18.99
CA MET A 212 -21.34 8.19 -19.24
C MET A 212 -21.75 8.57 -20.67
N VAL A 213 -21.49 7.70 -21.65
CA VAL A 213 -21.80 7.92 -23.08
C VAL A 213 -23.23 7.48 -23.45
N GLY A 214 -24.02 6.98 -22.49
CA GLY A 214 -25.42 6.57 -22.69
C GLY A 214 -25.62 5.08 -22.97
N GLY A 215 -24.65 4.24 -22.60
CA GLY A 215 -24.78 2.78 -22.58
C GLY A 215 -25.56 2.24 -21.38
N ASN A 216 -26.18 3.10 -20.58
CA ASN A 216 -27.08 2.71 -19.49
C ASN A 216 -28.47 2.30 -20.05
N PRO A 217 -29.27 1.50 -19.32
CA PRO A 217 -30.61 1.06 -19.76
C PRO A 217 -31.59 2.22 -20.01
N ILE A 218 -31.34 3.37 -19.39
CA ILE A 218 -32.14 4.60 -19.50
C ILE A 218 -31.70 5.43 -20.71
N HIS A 219 -30.58 5.07 -21.36
CA HIS A 219 -29.94 5.79 -22.47
C HIS A 219 -29.64 7.27 -22.19
N ASP A 220 -29.46 7.63 -20.92
CA ASP A 220 -29.12 8.98 -20.49
C ASP A 220 -27.61 9.23 -20.59
N LYS A 221 -27.24 10.32 -21.24
CA LYS A 221 -25.85 10.78 -21.40
C LYS A 221 -25.56 11.84 -20.35
N PHE A 222 -25.26 11.41 -19.14
CA PHE A 222 -25.02 12.33 -18.04
C PHE A 222 -23.64 13.00 -18.11
N GLY A 223 -22.62 12.37 -18.70
CA GLY A 223 -21.31 13.03 -18.81
C GLY A 223 -20.77 13.48 -17.44
N PHE A 224 -20.32 14.72 -17.35
CA PHE A 224 -19.90 15.36 -16.10
C PHE A 224 -21.04 16.13 -15.40
N ARG A 225 -22.27 15.59 -15.38
CA ARG A 225 -23.44 16.27 -14.78
C ARG A 225 -23.22 16.65 -13.33
N TYR A 226 -22.73 15.71 -12.52
CA TYR A 226 -22.51 15.92 -11.08
C TYR A 226 -21.38 16.89 -10.74
N TRP A 227 -20.51 17.18 -11.70
CA TRP A 227 -19.47 18.21 -11.56
C TRP A 227 -20.02 19.62 -11.74
N LYS A 228 -21.25 19.75 -12.25
CA LYS A 228 -21.96 21.02 -12.41
C LYS A 228 -23.05 21.18 -11.35
N ASP A 229 -23.80 20.13 -11.07
CA ASP A 229 -24.91 20.11 -10.12
C ASP A 229 -24.93 18.73 -9.42
N PRO A 230 -24.68 18.62 -8.10
CA PRO A 230 -24.64 19.69 -7.07
C PRO A 230 -23.43 20.63 -7.13
N GLY A 231 -22.39 20.27 -7.87
CA GLY A 231 -21.21 21.11 -8.10
C GLY A 231 -19.89 20.41 -7.82
N PRO A 232 -18.76 21.03 -8.18
CA PRO A 232 -17.45 20.38 -8.13
C PRO A 232 -16.91 20.20 -6.70
N TRP A 233 -17.38 20.99 -5.74
CA TRP A 233 -16.81 21.08 -4.40
C TRP A 233 -17.91 21.40 -3.39
N ALA A 234 -17.94 20.68 -2.26
CA ALA A 234 -18.94 20.85 -1.22
C ALA A 234 -18.63 22.03 -0.27
N GLY A 235 -19.68 22.71 0.17
CA GLY A 235 -19.60 23.80 1.14
C GLY A 235 -19.71 25.21 0.55
N ASP A 236 -20.43 26.06 1.29
CA ASP A 236 -20.81 27.40 0.86
C ASP A 236 -19.76 28.47 1.22
N SER A 237 -18.96 28.22 2.25
CA SER A 237 -17.92 29.11 2.75
C SER A 237 -16.51 28.60 2.44
N GLY A 238 -15.50 29.49 2.48
CA GLY A 238 -14.10 29.08 2.34
C GLY A 238 -13.64 28.06 3.39
N ILE A 239 -14.16 28.16 4.62
CA ILE A 239 -13.82 27.26 5.72
C ILE A 239 -14.44 25.88 5.50
N SER A 240 -15.73 25.80 5.16
CA SER A 240 -16.40 24.52 4.88
C SER A 240 -15.81 23.80 3.66
N ARG A 241 -15.33 24.57 2.67
CA ARG A 241 -14.61 24.00 1.52
C ARG A 241 -13.26 23.43 1.92
N PHE A 242 -12.55 24.09 2.83
CA PHE A 242 -11.30 23.55 3.37
C PHE A 242 -11.53 22.29 4.20
N GLU A 243 -12.58 22.25 5.01
CA GLU A 243 -12.99 21.04 5.76
C GLU A 243 -13.27 19.87 4.82
N SER A 244 -14.02 20.12 3.73
CA SER A 244 -14.27 19.12 2.68
C SER A 244 -12.97 18.62 2.06
N PHE A 245 -12.00 19.50 1.81
CA PHE A 245 -10.70 19.07 1.31
C PHE A 245 -9.93 18.20 2.30
N VAL A 246 -9.92 18.57 3.58
CA VAL A 246 -9.27 17.77 4.62
C VAL A 246 -9.93 16.39 4.72
N ASN A 247 -11.26 16.32 4.68
CA ASN A 247 -11.99 15.04 4.66
C ASN A 247 -11.58 14.18 3.45
N ALA A 248 -11.60 14.74 2.25
CA ALA A 248 -11.20 14.04 1.04
C ALA A 248 -9.74 13.55 1.08
N VAL A 249 -8.82 14.32 1.67
CA VAL A 249 -7.41 13.93 1.85
C VAL A 249 -7.28 12.80 2.86
N ILE A 250 -8.05 12.80 3.96
CA ILE A 250 -8.05 11.69 4.93
C ILE A 250 -8.51 10.39 4.27
N VAL A 251 -9.59 10.45 3.47
CA VAL A 251 -10.10 9.28 2.73
C VAL A 251 -9.09 8.82 1.68
N ALA A 252 -8.49 9.74 0.93
CA ALA A 252 -7.41 9.40 -0.02
C ALA A 252 -6.21 8.74 0.70
N GLY A 253 -5.89 9.24 1.90
CA GLY A 253 -4.90 8.69 2.82
C GLY A 253 -5.15 7.24 3.19
N PHE A 254 -6.38 6.96 3.59
CA PHE A 254 -6.81 5.63 3.98
C PHE A 254 -6.89 4.66 2.80
N CYS A 255 -7.33 5.11 1.63
CA CYS A 255 -7.41 4.29 0.43
C CYS A 255 -6.04 3.98 -0.18
N THR A 256 -5.10 4.93 -0.10
CA THR A 256 -3.81 4.86 -0.81
C THR A 256 -2.68 4.42 0.12
N GLY A 257 -2.38 3.11 0.13
CA GLY A 257 -1.18 2.52 0.70
C GLY A 257 -0.41 1.71 -0.35
N GLY A 258 0.62 0.95 0.05
CA GLY A 258 1.25 -0.02 -0.87
C GLY A 258 2.77 -0.01 -1.01
N PRO A 259 3.47 1.15 -1.07
CA PRO A 259 4.92 1.15 -1.31
C PRO A 259 5.71 0.33 -0.28
N GLU A 260 5.27 0.33 0.96
CA GLU A 260 5.79 -0.43 2.10
C GLU A 260 5.83 -1.94 1.87
N TYR A 261 4.86 -2.52 1.15
CA TYR A 261 4.84 -3.96 0.86
C TYR A 261 6.01 -4.39 -0.02
N ILE A 262 6.40 -3.56 -1.00
CA ILE A 262 7.56 -3.82 -1.87
C ILE A 262 8.85 -3.87 -1.04
N SER A 263 8.91 -3.06 0.01
CA SER A 263 10.06 -3.03 0.91
C SER A 263 10.16 -4.29 1.76
N MET A 264 9.04 -4.91 2.14
CA MET A 264 9.03 -6.13 2.95
C MET A 264 9.52 -7.34 2.17
N ILE A 265 9.09 -7.46 0.90
CA ILE A 265 9.48 -8.55 -0.01
C ILE A 265 10.85 -8.33 -0.67
N ALA A 266 11.51 -7.21 -0.40
CA ALA A 266 12.77 -6.86 -1.05
C ALA A 266 13.92 -7.82 -0.71
N GLY A 267 13.96 -8.32 0.52
CA GLY A 267 14.98 -9.28 0.93
C GLY A 267 14.74 -10.71 0.38
N GLU A 268 13.53 -11.03 -0.08
CA GLU A 268 13.19 -12.30 -0.72
C GLU A 268 13.46 -12.32 -2.25
N ALA A 269 13.76 -11.17 -2.85
CA ALA A 269 13.97 -11.03 -4.27
C ALA A 269 15.35 -11.57 -4.72
N LYS A 270 15.39 -12.40 -5.78
CA LYS A 270 16.64 -12.96 -6.35
C LYS A 270 17.67 -11.91 -6.78
N ASN A 271 17.23 -10.76 -7.31
CA ASN A 271 18.11 -9.65 -7.69
C ASN A 271 17.46 -8.31 -7.29
N PRO A 272 17.59 -7.90 -6.03
CA PRO A 272 16.84 -6.76 -5.51
C PRO A 272 17.24 -5.45 -6.18
N ARG A 273 18.53 -5.25 -6.49
CA ARG A 273 19.06 -4.03 -7.13
C ARG A 273 18.46 -3.75 -8.51
N LYS A 274 18.04 -4.78 -9.25
CA LYS A 274 17.39 -4.62 -10.56
C LYS A 274 15.87 -4.73 -10.46
N THR A 275 15.36 -5.63 -9.63
CA THR A 275 13.93 -5.95 -9.56
C THR A 275 13.15 -4.91 -8.76
N ILE A 276 13.70 -4.39 -7.67
CA ILE A 276 12.98 -3.48 -6.77
C ILE A 276 12.70 -2.12 -7.42
N PRO A 277 13.66 -1.42 -8.04
CA PRO A 277 13.36 -0.15 -8.71
C PRO A 277 12.33 -0.28 -9.84
N ARG A 278 12.34 -1.41 -10.56
CA ARG A 278 11.33 -1.70 -11.59
C ARG A 278 9.95 -1.95 -11.00
N ALA A 279 9.89 -2.67 -9.87
CA ALA A 279 8.64 -2.93 -9.16
C ALA A 279 8.01 -1.63 -8.65
N PHE A 280 8.78 -0.76 -7.97
CA PHE A 280 8.31 0.54 -7.48
C PHE A 280 7.70 1.40 -8.60
N LYS A 281 8.42 1.60 -9.72
CA LYS A 281 7.91 2.39 -10.85
C LYS A 281 6.61 1.84 -11.43
N THR A 282 6.52 0.52 -11.56
CA THR A 282 5.34 -0.14 -12.15
C THR A 282 4.13 -0.04 -11.22
N ILE A 283 4.34 -0.22 -9.92
CA ILE A 283 3.27 -0.16 -8.92
C ILE A 283 2.79 1.27 -8.77
N MET A 284 3.68 2.25 -8.64
CA MET A 284 3.28 3.66 -8.53
C MET A 284 2.44 4.12 -9.73
N ALA A 285 2.86 3.81 -10.95
CA ALA A 285 2.09 4.16 -12.14
C ALA A 285 0.68 3.56 -12.12
N ARG A 286 0.55 2.31 -11.66
CA ARG A 286 -0.75 1.62 -11.55
C ARG A 286 -1.60 2.17 -10.43
N LEU A 287 -1.02 2.45 -9.26
CA LEU A 287 -1.75 3.05 -8.15
C LEU A 287 -2.32 4.41 -8.54
N VAL A 288 -1.54 5.28 -9.18
CA VAL A 288 -2.04 6.56 -9.68
C VAL A 288 -3.21 6.35 -10.64
N ILE A 289 -3.10 5.41 -11.61
CA ILE A 289 -4.19 5.15 -12.57
C ILE A 289 -5.45 4.66 -11.86
N PHE A 290 -5.37 3.74 -10.91
CA PHE A 290 -6.56 3.17 -10.25
C PHE A 290 -7.15 4.07 -9.17
N PHE A 291 -6.33 4.79 -8.40
CA PHE A 291 -6.81 5.68 -7.35
C PHE A 291 -7.31 7.03 -7.92
N VAL A 292 -6.54 7.66 -8.81
CA VAL A 292 -6.98 8.90 -9.47
C VAL A 292 -8.08 8.60 -10.50
N GLY A 293 -7.96 7.50 -11.24
CA GLY A 293 -9.03 7.06 -12.14
C GLY A 293 -10.29 6.64 -11.39
N GLY A 294 -10.15 5.95 -10.25
CA GLY A 294 -11.27 5.54 -9.40
C GLY A 294 -12.03 6.73 -8.80
N SER A 295 -11.31 7.73 -8.27
CA SER A 295 -11.93 8.97 -7.79
C SER A 295 -12.63 9.77 -8.90
N LEU A 296 -12.03 9.83 -10.10
CA LEU A 296 -12.70 10.40 -11.27
C LEU A 296 -13.97 9.62 -11.63
N ALA A 297 -13.88 8.29 -11.65
CA ALA A 297 -14.99 7.42 -12.02
C ALA A 297 -16.19 7.58 -11.07
N VAL A 298 -15.94 7.49 -9.76
CA VAL A 298 -16.95 7.66 -8.72
C VAL A 298 -17.55 9.07 -8.76
N GLY A 299 -16.71 10.11 -8.94
CA GLY A 299 -17.18 11.49 -9.07
C GLY A 299 -18.01 11.76 -10.35
N ILE A 300 -17.93 10.91 -11.36
CA ILE A 300 -18.79 10.98 -12.56
C ILE A 300 -20.10 10.21 -12.36
N LEU A 301 -20.06 9.09 -11.62
CA LEU A 301 -21.19 8.17 -11.47
C LEU A 301 -22.21 8.63 -10.44
N VAL A 302 -21.78 9.21 -9.33
CA VAL A 302 -22.64 9.46 -8.16
C VAL A 302 -22.63 10.96 -7.80
N PRO A 303 -23.80 11.57 -7.51
CA PRO A 303 -23.86 12.93 -7.00
C PRO A 303 -23.28 13.03 -5.59
N SER A 304 -22.54 14.10 -5.28
CA SER A 304 -21.95 14.27 -3.94
C SER A 304 -22.95 14.55 -2.82
N ASN A 305 -24.20 14.88 -3.16
CA ASN A 305 -25.29 15.13 -2.23
C ASN A 305 -26.25 13.94 -2.09
N ASP A 306 -25.87 12.76 -2.58
CA ASP A 306 -26.69 11.56 -2.43
C ASP A 306 -26.61 11.05 -0.97
N GLU A 307 -27.77 11.00 -0.30
CA GLU A 307 -27.89 10.54 1.09
C GLU A 307 -27.48 9.06 1.26
N THR A 308 -27.46 8.30 0.16
CA THR A 308 -27.03 6.91 0.18
C THR A 308 -25.52 6.75 0.31
N LEU A 309 -24.69 7.78 0.01
CA LEU A 309 -23.21 7.72 0.08
C LEU A 309 -22.65 7.45 1.49
N THR A 310 -23.44 7.74 2.53
CA THR A 310 -23.12 7.42 3.93
C THR A 310 -24.13 6.43 4.53
N GLY A 311 -25.13 6.00 3.76
CA GLY A 311 -26.06 4.95 4.18
C GLY A 311 -26.95 5.37 5.34
N GLY A 312 -27.20 6.68 5.50
CA GLY A 312 -28.00 7.22 6.61
C GLY A 312 -27.43 6.95 8.02
N SER A 313 -26.18 6.49 8.12
CA SER A 313 -25.50 6.21 9.40
C SER A 313 -24.03 6.67 9.32
N ASP A 314 -23.37 6.83 10.47
CA ASP A 314 -21.94 7.20 10.54
C ASP A 314 -20.98 6.08 10.03
N THR A 315 -21.41 5.25 9.07
CA THR A 315 -20.73 4.03 8.63
C THR A 315 -20.20 4.18 7.20
N TYR A 316 -18.98 3.67 6.96
CA TYR A 316 -18.17 3.86 5.75
C TYR A 316 -18.70 3.25 4.43
N ALA A 317 -19.87 2.62 4.42
CA ALA A 317 -20.30 1.72 3.35
C ALA A 317 -21.70 2.03 2.79
N GLY A 318 -22.14 3.26 2.92
CA GLY A 318 -23.32 3.74 2.20
C GLY A 318 -23.08 3.83 0.69
N GLY A 319 -23.91 3.17 -0.12
CA GLY A 319 -24.06 3.48 -1.54
C GLY A 319 -22.80 3.23 -2.40
N SER A 320 -21.95 2.27 -2.01
CA SER A 320 -20.82 1.84 -2.84
C SER A 320 -21.35 1.34 -4.20
N PRO A 321 -20.97 1.96 -5.33
CA PRO A 321 -21.44 1.57 -6.66
C PRO A 321 -20.89 0.23 -7.16
#